data_AF-A0A3D9XGK6-F1
#
_entry.id   AF-A0A3D9XGK6-F1
#
_cell.length_a   1.000
_cell.length_b   1.000
_cell.length_c   1.000
_cell.angle_alpha   90.00
_cell.angle_beta   90.00
_cell.angle_gamma   90.00
#
_symmetry.space_group_name_H-M   'P 1'
#
loop_
_entity.id
_entity.type
_entity.pdbx_description
1 polymer ?
#
loop_
_entity_poly.entity_id
_entity_poly.type
_entity_poly.pdbx_seq_one_letter_code
_entity_poly.pdbx_strand_id
1 'polypeptide(L)'
;MATKRKADCTPEEWAAILERNRAYCATRDPEKRREAYKRYMEKLRANPELMEKHRARQKRYRENNREKINATKRRCRQRNPEHYRAYYRKWHALNAASKAPEPGSGLAELRAKVRTETIYAQIWALLPDKMSVEWREDIASEAMVLMLAGDCDDPAEAVKLGRTNLNRATSSYGMISLDAEVTEGLRMIDMIADNAPRAGYAA
;
A
#
# COMPACT_ATOMS: atom_id res chain seq x y z
N MET A 1 54.68 -6.04 -14.09
CA MET A 1 54.58 -7.01 -12.97
C MET A 1 53.44 -7.97 -13.26
N ALA A 2 53.73 -9.27 -13.43
CA ALA A 2 52.72 -10.28 -13.62
C ALA A 2 51.93 -10.47 -12.32
N THR A 3 50.61 -10.26 -12.34
CA THR A 3 49.75 -10.50 -11.18
C THR A 3 49.45 -12.00 -11.10
N LYS A 4 49.98 -12.70 -10.07
CA LYS A 4 49.60 -14.10 -9.78
C LYS A 4 48.07 -14.22 -9.71
N ARG A 5 47.49 -15.26 -10.31
CA ARG A 5 46.04 -15.51 -10.18
C ARG A 5 45.77 -16.10 -8.80
N LYS A 6 44.57 -15.87 -8.27
CA LYS A 6 44.17 -16.38 -6.94
C LYS A 6 44.36 -17.90 -6.80
N ALA A 7 44.19 -18.65 -7.89
CA ALA A 7 44.34 -20.10 -7.91
C ALA A 7 45.80 -20.56 -7.70
N ASP A 8 46.77 -19.66 -7.93
CA ASP A 8 48.21 -19.96 -7.90
C ASP A 8 48.89 -19.42 -6.62
N CYS A 9 48.10 -18.95 -5.65
CA CYS A 9 48.59 -18.36 -4.40
C CYS A 9 48.17 -19.24 -3.21
N THR A 10 49.07 -19.39 -2.24
CA THR A 10 48.69 -19.90 -0.93
C THR A 10 47.69 -18.96 -0.24
N PRO A 11 46.88 -19.44 0.72
CA PRO A 11 45.95 -18.58 1.47
C PRO A 11 46.65 -17.39 2.14
N GLU A 12 47.87 -17.58 2.62
CA GLU A 12 48.70 -16.57 3.29
C GLU A 12 49.21 -15.51 2.29
N GLU A 13 49.73 -15.93 1.14
CA GLU A 13 50.11 -15.00 0.06
C GLU A 13 48.91 -14.20 -0.44
N TRP A 14 47.74 -14.83 -0.56
CA TRP A 14 46.52 -14.13 -0.98
C TRP A 14 46.04 -13.12 0.07
N ALA A 15 46.15 -13.45 1.35
CA ALA A 15 45.86 -12.52 2.45
C ALA A 15 46.80 -11.30 2.42
N ALA A 16 48.11 -11.51 2.23
CA ALA A 16 49.10 -10.44 2.11
C ALA A 16 48.85 -9.54 0.89
N ILE A 17 48.46 -10.12 -0.26
CA ILE A 17 48.05 -9.35 -1.44
C ILE A 17 46.80 -8.50 -1.14
N LEU A 18 45.80 -9.07 -0.46
CA LEU A 18 44.58 -8.34 -0.09
C LEU A 18 44.87 -7.21 0.89
N GLU A 19 45.75 -7.42 1.87
CA GLU A 19 46.17 -6.42 2.84
C GLU A 19 46.93 -5.29 2.17
N ARG A 20 47.89 -5.60 1.29
CA ARG A 20 48.59 -4.60 0.47
C ARG A 20 47.62 -3.80 -0.40
N ASN A 21 46.63 -4.46 -1.00
CA ASN A 21 45.62 -3.79 -1.81
C ASN A 21 44.70 -2.91 -0.96
N ARG A 22 44.36 -3.32 0.27
CA ARG A 22 43.61 -2.49 1.23
C ARG A 22 44.41 -1.27 1.65
N ALA A 23 45.69 -1.44 2.01
CA ALA A 23 46.59 -0.34 2.35
C ALA A 23 46.72 0.64 1.18
N TYR A 24 46.94 0.13 -0.03
CA TYR A 24 46.99 0.94 -1.25
C TYR A 24 45.66 1.66 -1.54
N CYS A 25 44.51 1.04 -1.30
CA CYS A 25 43.21 1.68 -1.43
C CYS A 25 42.94 2.71 -0.31
N ALA A 26 43.48 2.52 0.89
CA ALA A 26 43.35 3.44 2.02
C ALA A 26 44.21 4.71 1.82
N THR A 27 45.39 4.57 1.20
CA THR A 27 46.26 5.70 0.83
C THR A 27 45.79 6.44 -0.43
N ARG A 28 44.79 5.91 -1.14
CA ARG A 28 44.32 6.48 -2.40
C ARG A 28 43.21 7.47 -2.16
N ASP A 29 43.44 8.70 -2.60
CA ASP A 29 42.46 9.78 -2.57
C ASP A 29 41.13 9.35 -3.24
N PRO A 30 40.02 9.31 -2.48
CA PRO A 30 38.72 8.89 -3.00
C PRO A 30 38.19 9.82 -4.09
N GLU A 31 38.61 11.09 -4.12
CA GLU A 31 38.23 12.05 -5.15
C GLU A 31 38.90 11.74 -6.47
N LYS A 32 40.22 11.48 -6.46
CA LYS A 32 40.95 11.05 -7.67
C LYS A 32 40.36 9.78 -8.28
N ARG A 33 39.83 8.87 -7.46
CA ARG A 33 39.11 7.67 -7.95
C ARG A 33 37.78 8.04 -8.61
N ARG A 34 36.99 8.93 -8.01
CA ARG A 34 35.73 9.41 -8.58
C ARG A 34 35.97 10.12 -9.90
N GLU A 35 37.00 10.97 -9.99
CA GLU A 35 37.37 11.67 -11.22
C GLU A 35 37.83 10.71 -12.32
N ALA A 36 38.66 9.72 -12.00
CA ALA A 36 39.06 8.71 -12.96
C ALA A 36 37.85 7.93 -13.50
N TYR A 37 36.89 7.61 -12.64
CA TYR A 37 35.64 6.98 -13.06
C TYR A 37 34.77 7.90 -13.93
N LYS A 38 34.68 9.19 -13.60
CA LYS A 38 33.99 10.19 -14.44
C LYS A 38 34.61 10.25 -15.84
N ARG A 39 35.93 10.39 -15.94
CA ARG A 39 36.66 10.40 -17.23
C ARG A 39 36.47 9.10 -18.02
N TYR A 40 36.45 7.95 -17.35
CA TYR A 40 36.13 6.67 -18.00
C TYR A 40 34.70 6.65 -18.56
N MET A 41 33.72 7.11 -17.78
CA MET A 41 32.32 7.16 -18.22
C MET A 41 32.10 8.18 -19.34
N GLU A 42 32.84 9.28 -19.35
CA GLU A 42 32.83 10.26 -20.43
C GLU A 42 33.36 9.68 -21.74
N LYS A 43 34.47 8.93 -21.69
CA LYS A 43 34.99 8.17 -22.84
C LYS A 43 33.99 7.15 -23.37
N LEU A 44 33.24 6.48 -22.48
CA LEU A 44 32.17 5.57 -22.90
C LEU A 44 31.00 6.33 -23.55
N ARG A 45 30.60 7.49 -23.02
CA ARG A 45 29.51 8.28 -23.62
C ARG A 45 29.87 8.85 -24.98
N ALA A 46 31.14 9.25 -25.17
CA ALA A 46 31.64 9.77 -26.44
C ALA A 46 31.73 8.69 -27.55
N ASN A 47 31.69 7.40 -27.19
CA ASN A 47 31.76 6.30 -28.15
C ASN A 47 30.62 5.28 -27.91
N PRO A 48 29.52 5.36 -28.69
CA PRO A 48 28.35 4.51 -28.54
C PRO A 48 28.65 3.00 -28.59
N GLU A 49 29.59 2.57 -29.44
CA GLU A 49 29.98 1.16 -29.59
C GLU A 49 30.66 0.62 -28.32
N LEU A 50 31.55 1.42 -27.72
CA LEU A 50 32.16 1.08 -26.43
C LEU A 50 31.14 1.06 -25.29
N MET A 51 30.17 1.97 -25.31
CA MET A 51 29.08 1.98 -24.33
C MET A 51 28.23 0.72 -24.43
N GLU A 52 27.91 0.28 -25.64
CA GLU A 52 27.14 -0.94 -25.88
C GLU A 52 27.90 -2.19 -25.42
N LYS A 53 29.18 -2.33 -25.81
CA LYS A 53 30.05 -3.42 -25.33
C LYS A 53 30.14 -3.45 -23.80
N HIS A 54 30.27 -2.27 -23.17
CA HIS A 54 30.28 -2.14 -21.72
C HIS A 54 28.95 -2.58 -21.08
N ARG A 55 27.81 -2.17 -21.64
CA ARG A 55 26.47 -2.61 -21.18
C ARG A 55 26.28 -4.12 -21.33
N ALA A 56 26.63 -4.69 -22.47
CA ALA A 56 26.52 -6.12 -22.73
C ALA A 56 27.37 -6.94 -21.75
N ARG A 57 28.61 -6.51 -21.51
CA ARG A 57 29.48 -7.12 -20.49
C ARG A 57 28.88 -7.02 -19.08
N GLN A 58 28.35 -5.87 -18.69
CA GLN A 58 27.71 -5.72 -17.38
C GLN A 58 26.46 -6.61 -17.25
N LYS A 59 25.66 -6.73 -18.32
CA LYS A 59 24.48 -7.60 -18.36
C LYS A 59 24.89 -9.06 -18.12
N ARG A 60 25.83 -9.58 -18.92
CA ARG A 60 26.37 -10.95 -18.76
C ARG A 60 26.92 -11.19 -17.36
N TYR A 61 27.67 -10.23 -16.80
CA TYR A 61 28.17 -10.34 -15.43
C TYR A 61 27.03 -10.45 -14.40
N ARG A 62 25.98 -9.64 -14.53
CA ARG A 62 24.82 -9.67 -13.62
C ARG A 62 24.02 -10.95 -13.75
N GLU A 63 23.88 -11.48 -14.96
CA GLU A 63 23.19 -12.75 -15.23
C GLU A 63 23.97 -13.92 -14.61
N ASN A 64 25.27 -14.05 -14.92
CA ASN A 64 26.13 -15.12 -14.41
C ASN A 64 26.33 -15.07 -12.88
N ASN A 65 26.11 -13.91 -12.26
CA ASN A 65 26.26 -13.73 -10.80
C ASN A 65 24.94 -13.37 -10.11
N ARG A 66 23.80 -13.62 -10.74
CA ARG A 66 22.48 -13.19 -10.25
C ARG A 66 22.21 -13.68 -8.84
N GLU A 67 22.51 -14.94 -8.56
CA GLU A 67 22.32 -15.55 -7.23
C GLU A 67 23.20 -14.90 -6.17
N LYS A 68 24.50 -14.73 -6.45
CA LYS A 68 25.45 -14.08 -5.52
C LYS A 68 25.05 -12.64 -5.22
N ILE A 69 24.60 -11.90 -6.23
CA ILE A 69 24.11 -10.53 -6.09
C ILE A 69 22.84 -10.51 -5.23
N ASN A 70 21.90 -11.42 -5.48
CA ASN A 70 20.65 -11.50 -4.73
C ASN A 70 20.89 -11.91 -3.27
N ALA A 71 21.76 -12.88 -3.01
CA ALA A 71 22.15 -13.29 -1.66
C ALA A 71 22.77 -12.12 -0.90
N THR A 72 23.67 -11.37 -1.54
CA THR A 72 24.27 -10.16 -0.94
C THR A 72 23.21 -9.11 -0.62
N LYS A 73 22.29 -8.83 -1.56
CA LYS A 73 21.19 -7.88 -1.34
C LYS A 73 20.28 -8.31 -0.18
N ARG A 74 19.95 -9.60 -0.09
CA ARG A 74 19.16 -10.15 1.03
C ARG A 74 19.88 -9.95 2.36
N ARG A 75 21.17 -10.28 2.42
CA ARG A 75 21.99 -10.06 3.63
C ARG A 75 22.03 -8.60 4.05
N CYS A 76 22.19 -7.68 3.10
CA CYS A 76 22.17 -6.24 3.39
C CYS A 76 20.82 -5.77 3.93
N ARG A 77 19.70 -6.27 3.37
CA ARG A 77 18.35 -5.96 3.86
C ARG A 77 18.09 -6.51 5.26
N GLN A 78 18.53 -7.74 5.53
CA GLN A 78 18.41 -8.36 6.85
C GLN A 78 19.26 -7.66 7.90
N ARG A 79 20.44 -7.15 7.53
CA ARG A 79 21.32 -6.42 8.45
C ARG A 79 20.73 -5.07 8.89
N ASN A 80 20.06 -4.36 7.98
CA ASN A 80 19.49 -3.03 8.24
C ASN A 80 18.01 -2.95 7.79
N PRO A 81 17.08 -3.67 8.44
CA PRO A 81 15.69 -3.73 8.00
C PRO A 81 14.99 -2.37 8.09
N GLU A 82 15.26 -1.59 9.15
CA GLU A 82 14.65 -0.27 9.36
C GLU A 82 15.04 0.75 8.29
N HIS A 83 16.30 0.77 7.84
CA HIS A 83 16.74 1.64 6.75
C HIS A 83 15.94 1.37 5.47
N TYR A 84 15.73 0.09 5.12
CA TYR A 84 14.94 -0.26 3.94
C TYR A 84 13.45 0.04 4.13
N ARG A 85 12.87 -0.21 5.31
CA ARG A 85 11.48 0.18 5.61
C ARG A 85 11.27 1.69 5.49
N ALA A 86 12.16 2.49 6.05
CA ALA A 86 12.11 3.95 5.95
C ALA A 86 12.25 4.42 4.49
N TYR A 87 13.18 3.84 3.73
CA TYR A 87 13.34 4.11 2.30
C TYR A 87 12.05 3.79 1.52
N TYR A 88 11.45 2.62 1.74
CA TYR A 88 10.22 2.23 1.06
C TYR A 88 9.03 3.10 1.45
N ARG A 89 8.88 3.46 2.74
CA ARG A 89 7.86 4.43 3.20
C ARG A 89 7.98 5.76 2.46
N LYS A 90 9.19 6.31 2.37
CA LYS A 90 9.46 7.56 1.63
C LYS A 90 9.14 7.42 0.13
N TRP A 91 9.52 6.31 -0.48
CA TRP A 91 9.22 6.04 -1.89
C TRP A 91 7.72 5.93 -2.15
N HIS A 92 6.97 5.25 -1.28
CA HIS A 92 5.52 5.15 -1.38
C HIS A 92 4.85 6.51 -1.20
N ALA A 93 5.28 7.32 -0.21
CA ALA A 93 4.76 8.66 0.00
C ALA A 93 4.98 9.59 -1.20
N LEU A 94 6.17 9.56 -1.82
CA LEU A 94 6.47 10.35 -3.02
C LEU A 94 5.63 9.89 -4.23
N ASN A 95 5.45 8.59 -4.42
CA ASN A 95 4.61 8.09 -5.51
C ASN A 95 3.12 8.38 -5.29
N ALA A 96 2.66 8.35 -4.04
CA ALA A 96 1.32 8.77 -3.68
C ALA A 96 1.13 10.25 -4.00
N ALA A 97 2.08 11.11 -3.60
CA ALA A 97 2.04 12.54 -3.90
C ALA A 97 2.07 12.84 -5.42
N SER A 98 2.85 12.10 -6.21
CA SER A 98 2.90 12.30 -7.67
C SER A 98 1.67 11.78 -8.41
N LYS A 99 0.90 10.88 -7.79
CA LYS A 99 -0.31 10.28 -8.38
C LYS A 99 -1.59 10.89 -7.81
N ALA A 100 -1.50 11.61 -6.70
CA ALA A 100 -2.59 12.40 -6.17
C ALA A 100 -2.94 13.45 -7.23
N PRO A 101 -4.19 13.48 -7.71
CA PRO A 101 -4.60 14.54 -8.61
C PRO A 101 -4.54 15.87 -7.85
N GLU A 102 -4.13 16.95 -8.53
CA GLU A 102 -4.10 18.29 -7.96
C GLU A 102 -5.46 18.62 -7.32
N PRO A 103 -5.50 19.07 -6.05
CA PRO A 103 -6.75 19.50 -5.43
C PRO A 103 -7.35 20.66 -6.25
N GLY A 104 -8.57 20.48 -6.75
CA GLY A 104 -9.23 21.41 -7.67
C GLY A 104 -9.02 21.12 -9.17
N SER A 105 -8.32 20.04 -9.53
CA SER A 105 -8.37 19.56 -10.92
C SER A 105 -9.74 18.92 -11.20
N GLY A 106 -10.38 19.31 -12.32
CA GLY A 106 -11.68 18.74 -12.72
C GLY A 106 -11.67 17.21 -12.84
N LEU A 107 -10.50 16.58 -12.99
CA LEU A 107 -10.32 15.13 -13.02
C LEU A 107 -10.39 14.49 -11.62
N ALA A 108 -9.97 15.20 -10.57
CA ALA A 108 -10.17 14.78 -9.17
C ALA A 108 -11.64 14.84 -8.80
N GLU A 109 -12.31 15.93 -9.15
CA GLU A 109 -13.75 16.10 -8.93
C GLU A 109 -14.57 15.08 -9.71
N LEU A 110 -14.21 14.81 -10.97
CA LEU A 110 -14.90 13.83 -11.79
C LEU A 110 -14.68 12.40 -11.27
N ARG A 111 -13.47 12.07 -10.78
CA ARG A 111 -13.22 10.78 -10.09
C ARG A 111 -13.95 10.67 -8.77
N ALA A 112 -14.03 11.77 -8.00
CA ALA A 112 -14.80 11.80 -6.76
C ALA A 112 -16.29 11.61 -7.05
N LYS A 113 -16.85 12.30 -8.05
CA LYS A 113 -18.24 12.13 -8.51
C LYS A 113 -18.52 10.70 -8.98
N VAL A 114 -17.69 10.16 -9.87
CA VAL A 114 -17.81 8.76 -10.34
C VAL A 114 -17.72 7.77 -9.17
N ARG A 115 -16.82 8.02 -8.19
CA ARG A 115 -16.71 7.20 -6.99
C ARG A 115 -17.97 7.29 -6.14
N THR A 116 -18.52 8.49 -5.93
CA THR A 116 -19.75 8.70 -5.15
C THR A 116 -20.96 8.04 -5.81
N GLU A 117 -21.12 8.17 -7.13
CA GLU A 117 -22.19 7.51 -7.89
C GLU A 117 -22.07 5.98 -7.80
N THR A 118 -20.85 5.45 -7.92
CA THR A 118 -20.60 4.01 -7.81
C THR A 118 -20.92 3.50 -6.40
N ILE A 119 -20.48 4.24 -5.37
CA ILE A 119 -20.78 3.92 -3.97
C ILE A 119 -22.29 3.97 -3.71
N TYR A 120 -22.97 5.02 -4.18
CA TYR A 120 -24.41 5.15 -4.01
C TYR A 120 -25.17 4.01 -4.68
N ALA A 121 -24.81 3.64 -5.92
CA ALA A 121 -25.42 2.53 -6.62
C ALA A 121 -25.22 1.19 -5.89
N GLN A 122 -24.03 0.97 -5.32
CA GLN A 122 -23.73 -0.22 -4.50
C GLN A 122 -24.58 -0.26 -3.22
N ILE A 123 -24.65 0.86 -2.50
CA ILE A 123 -25.48 1.02 -1.30
C ILE A 123 -26.96 0.80 -1.64
N TRP A 124 -27.45 1.42 -2.72
CA TRP A 124 -28.83 1.35 -3.14
C TRP A 124 -29.27 -0.08 -3.51
N ALA A 125 -28.38 -0.82 -4.18
CA ALA A 125 -28.61 -2.22 -4.54
C ALA A 125 -28.66 -3.17 -3.33
N LEU A 126 -28.12 -2.76 -2.18
CA LEU A 126 -28.16 -3.53 -0.93
C LEU A 126 -29.42 -3.26 -0.09
N LEU A 127 -30.18 -2.20 -0.44
CA LEU A 127 -31.41 -1.85 0.26
C LEU A 127 -32.60 -2.60 -0.33
N PRO A 128 -33.50 -3.19 0.48
CA PRO A 128 -34.66 -3.93 0.00
C PRO A 128 -35.62 -3.07 -0.84
N ASP A 129 -36.11 -3.61 -1.95
CA ASP A 129 -37.04 -2.88 -2.84
C ASP A 129 -38.42 -2.61 -2.24
N LYS A 130 -38.82 -3.43 -1.27
CA LYS A 130 -40.06 -3.28 -0.50
C LYS A 130 -40.02 -2.16 0.56
N MET A 131 -38.85 -1.59 0.83
CA MET A 131 -38.70 -0.47 1.77
C MET A 131 -39.19 0.83 1.10
N SER A 132 -39.83 1.73 1.88
CA SER A 132 -40.24 3.03 1.32
C SER A 132 -39.04 3.81 0.81
N VAL A 133 -39.24 4.59 -0.25
CA VAL A 133 -38.17 5.38 -0.88
C VAL A 133 -37.51 6.31 0.13
N GLU A 134 -38.30 6.96 0.99
CA GLU A 134 -37.83 7.85 2.05
C GLU A 134 -36.83 7.14 2.99
N TRP A 135 -37.17 5.96 3.49
CA TRP A 135 -36.27 5.20 4.38
C TRP A 135 -35.03 4.67 3.65
N ARG A 136 -35.16 4.32 2.36
CA ARG A 136 -33.99 3.91 1.55
C ARG A 136 -33.03 5.08 1.37
N GLU A 137 -33.53 6.29 1.10
CA GLU A 137 -32.71 7.48 0.93
C GLU A 137 -32.00 7.89 2.22
N ASP A 138 -32.67 7.85 3.37
CA ASP A 138 -32.07 8.20 4.66
C ASP A 138 -30.94 7.23 5.03
N ILE A 139 -31.17 5.91 4.89
CA ILE A 139 -30.15 4.89 5.18
C ILE A 139 -29.00 4.99 4.18
N ALA A 140 -29.31 5.21 2.90
CA ALA A 140 -28.28 5.35 1.87
C ALA A 140 -27.41 6.59 2.09
N SER A 141 -28.01 7.69 2.54
CA SER A 141 -27.29 8.93 2.85
C SER A 141 -26.34 8.75 4.03
N GLU A 142 -26.80 8.14 5.12
CA GLU A 142 -25.95 7.82 6.28
C GLU A 142 -24.81 6.87 5.91
N ALA A 143 -25.11 5.80 5.16
CA ALA A 143 -24.10 4.86 4.68
C ALA A 143 -23.06 5.55 3.77
N MET A 144 -23.50 6.47 2.90
CA MET A 144 -22.62 7.22 2.01
C MET A 144 -21.69 8.15 2.80
N VAL A 145 -22.21 8.82 3.85
CA VAL A 145 -21.40 9.68 4.73
C VAL A 145 -20.29 8.86 5.40
N LEU A 146 -20.62 7.68 5.95
CA LEU A 146 -19.63 6.79 6.58
C LEU A 146 -18.53 6.36 5.61
N MET A 147 -18.89 6.04 4.36
CA MET A 147 -17.92 5.62 3.34
C MET A 147 -17.06 6.76 2.81
N LEU A 148 -17.61 7.96 2.70
CA LEU A 148 -16.86 9.15 2.26
C LEU A 148 -15.95 9.71 3.36
N ALA A 149 -16.37 9.60 4.63
CA ALA A 149 -15.54 9.94 5.79
C ALA A 149 -14.37 8.97 6.01
N GLY A 150 -14.44 7.77 5.43
CA GLY A 150 -13.44 6.71 5.61
C GLY A 150 -13.63 5.91 6.90
N ASP A 151 -14.80 6.02 7.53
CA ASP A 151 -15.16 5.25 8.74
C ASP A 151 -15.57 3.81 8.39
N CYS A 152 -15.94 3.56 7.12
CA CYS A 152 -16.29 2.24 6.62
C CYS A 152 -15.91 2.07 5.13
N ASP A 153 -15.20 1.00 4.80
CA ASP A 153 -14.81 0.70 3.40
C ASP A 153 -15.77 -0.28 2.69
N ASP A 154 -16.60 -1.00 3.44
CA ASP A 154 -17.54 -2.01 2.92
C ASP A 154 -18.97 -1.45 2.84
N PRO A 155 -19.59 -1.35 1.64
CA PRO A 155 -20.95 -0.86 1.47
C PRO A 155 -22.00 -1.59 2.31
N ALA A 156 -21.84 -2.90 2.50
CA ALA A 156 -22.81 -3.70 3.28
C ALA A 156 -22.76 -3.35 4.77
N GLU A 157 -21.56 -3.16 5.31
CA GLU A 157 -21.38 -2.73 6.69
C GLU A 157 -21.80 -1.27 6.89
N ALA A 158 -21.54 -0.40 5.92
CA ALA A 158 -22.00 0.99 5.93
C ALA A 158 -23.53 1.10 5.98
N VAL A 159 -24.26 0.26 5.23
CA VAL A 159 -25.73 0.18 5.27
C VAL A 159 -26.24 -0.25 6.65
N LYS A 160 -25.62 -1.26 7.27
CA LYS A 160 -26.00 -1.70 8.63
C LYS A 160 -25.77 -0.61 9.67
N LEU A 161 -24.64 0.10 9.57
CA LEU A 161 -24.29 1.20 10.48
C LEU A 161 -25.22 2.40 10.28
N GLY A 162 -25.48 2.79 9.03
CA GLY A 162 -26.41 3.89 8.72
C GLY A 162 -27.81 3.63 9.27
N ARG A 163 -28.33 2.41 9.08
CA ARG A 163 -29.58 1.96 9.71
C ARG A 163 -29.54 2.06 11.24
N THR A 164 -28.45 1.62 11.85
CA THR A 164 -28.29 1.66 13.31
C THR A 164 -28.28 3.10 13.83
N ASN A 165 -27.61 4.01 13.13
CA ASN A 165 -27.60 5.43 13.46
C ASN A 165 -28.98 6.06 13.31
N LEU A 166 -29.70 5.74 12.22
CA LEU A 166 -31.05 6.24 11.99
C LEU A 166 -32.05 5.77 13.05
N ASN A 167 -32.01 4.49 13.42
CA ASN A 167 -32.82 3.93 14.51
C ASN A 167 -32.52 4.60 15.86
N ARG A 168 -31.25 4.94 16.13
CA ARG A 168 -30.85 5.70 17.32
C ARG A 168 -31.38 7.13 17.29
N ALA A 169 -31.23 7.83 16.17
CA ALA A 169 -31.63 9.23 16.03
C ALA A 169 -33.14 9.43 16.15
N THR A 170 -33.92 8.49 15.62
CA THR A 170 -35.39 8.55 15.63
C THR A 170 -36.02 7.95 16.90
N SER A 171 -35.20 7.53 17.89
CA SER A 171 -35.65 6.77 19.07
C SER A 171 -36.49 5.53 18.72
N SER A 172 -36.34 5.01 17.49
CA SER A 172 -37.13 3.94 16.91
C SER A 172 -36.37 2.61 16.99
N TYR A 173 -35.77 2.33 18.15
CA TYR A 173 -34.96 1.13 18.37
C TYR A 173 -35.74 -0.14 17.96
N GLY A 174 -35.33 -0.76 16.86
CA GLY A 174 -35.92 -2.00 16.33
C GLY A 174 -36.95 -1.86 15.21
N MET A 175 -37.30 -0.64 14.76
CA MET A 175 -38.38 -0.44 13.78
C MET A 175 -37.96 -0.74 12.33
N ILE A 176 -36.69 -0.53 11.98
CA ILE A 176 -36.19 -0.76 10.62
C ILE A 176 -35.33 -2.01 10.58
N SER A 177 -35.88 -3.09 10.02
CA SER A 177 -35.15 -4.32 9.69
C SER A 177 -34.88 -4.40 8.18
N LEU A 178 -33.70 -4.91 7.81
CA LEU A 178 -33.35 -5.13 6.39
C LEU A 178 -34.02 -6.40 5.82
N ASP A 179 -34.54 -7.26 6.70
CA ASP A 179 -35.10 -8.56 6.32
C ASP A 179 -36.64 -8.56 6.28
N ALA A 180 -37.30 -7.54 6.86
CA ALA A 180 -38.76 -7.53 7.06
C ALA A 180 -39.56 -7.38 5.75
N GLU A 181 -40.53 -8.28 5.51
CA GLU A 181 -41.54 -8.14 4.44
C GLU A 181 -42.51 -6.99 4.75
N VAL A 182 -42.22 -5.81 4.21
CA VAL A 182 -43.14 -4.67 4.26
C VAL A 182 -44.22 -4.89 3.20
N THR A 183 -45.34 -5.46 3.64
CA THR A 183 -46.61 -5.42 2.89
C THR A 183 -47.35 -4.14 3.28
N GLU A 184 -48.08 -3.55 2.33
CA GLU A 184 -48.85 -2.31 2.53
C GLU A 184 -49.70 -2.40 3.81
N GLY A 185 -49.30 -1.61 4.81
CA GLY A 185 -49.83 -1.65 6.17
C GLY A 185 -48.80 -2.16 7.17
N LEU A 186 -47.96 -1.23 7.66
CA LEU A 186 -47.28 -1.26 8.97
C LEU A 186 -47.23 -2.65 9.64
N ARG A 187 -46.29 -3.50 9.23
CA ARG A 187 -45.88 -4.62 10.09
C ARG A 187 -44.69 -4.17 10.93
N MET A 188 -45.03 -3.62 12.09
CA MET A 188 -44.24 -3.80 13.31
C MET A 188 -43.91 -5.30 13.41
N ILE A 189 -42.67 -5.70 13.10
CA ILE A 189 -42.23 -7.08 13.35
C ILE A 189 -41.51 -7.10 14.69
N ASP A 190 -42.21 -7.70 15.64
CA ASP A 190 -41.79 -8.23 16.94
C ASP A 190 -41.03 -7.28 17.88
N MET A 191 -41.83 -6.57 18.68
CA MET A 191 -41.48 -6.34 20.08
C MET A 191 -41.10 -7.69 20.70
N ILE A 192 -39.81 -7.95 20.88
CA ILE A 192 -39.37 -8.96 21.83
C ILE A 192 -39.95 -8.54 23.18
N ALA A 193 -40.84 -9.39 23.68
CA ALA A 193 -41.41 -9.33 25.00
C ALA A 193 -40.30 -9.46 26.05
N ASP A 194 -39.80 -8.31 26.53
CA ASP A 194 -39.04 -8.20 27.78
C ASP A 194 -39.93 -7.67 28.94
N ASN A 195 -41.24 -7.88 28.83
CA ASN A 195 -42.18 -7.76 29.96
C ASN A 195 -42.51 -9.15 30.52
N ALA A 196 -41.48 -9.91 30.93
CA ALA A 196 -41.68 -10.90 31.98
C ALA A 196 -41.65 -10.15 33.32
N PRO A 197 -42.75 -10.09 34.10
CA PRO A 197 -42.66 -9.62 35.47
C PRO A 197 -41.67 -10.52 36.21
N ARG A 198 -40.63 -9.90 36.80
CA ARG A 198 -39.76 -10.58 37.76
C ARG A 198 -40.61 -11.00 38.96
N ALA A 199 -41.10 -12.24 38.91
CA ALA A 199 -41.59 -12.92 40.09
C ALA A 199 -40.41 -13.15 41.03
N GLY A 200 -40.50 -12.61 42.25
CA GLY A 200 -39.61 -12.99 43.35
C GLY A 200 -38.70 -11.89 43.86
N TYR A 201 -39.28 -10.92 44.57
CA TYR A 201 -38.74 -10.50 45.86
C TYR A 201 -39.92 -10.38 46.82
N ALA A 202 -40.18 -11.48 47.54
CA ALA A 202 -40.94 -11.45 48.77
C ALA A 202 -39.97 -11.09 49.91
N ALA A 203 -40.46 -10.19 50.79
CA ALA A 203 -40.10 -9.92 52.18
C ALA A 203 -38.70 -10.32 52.68
#